data_AF-A0A243P7X8-F1
#
_entry.id   AF-A0A243P7X8-F1
#
_cell.length_a   1.000
_cell.length_b   1.000
_cell.length_c   1.000
_cell.angle_alpha   90.00
_cell.angle_beta   90.00
_cell.angle_gamma   90.00
#
_symmetry.space_group_name_H-M   'P 1'
#
loop_
_entity.id
_entity.type
_entity.pdbx_description
1 polymer ?
#
loop_
_entity_poly.entity_id
_entity_poly.type
_entity_poly.pdbx_seq_one_letter_code
_entity_poly.pdbx_strand_id
1 'polypeptide(L)'
;MMQRPAGLVAMAAALMAPAAIGQSKIAPPPPPYAGAYQPQGVDEIGLWGEGDEDERILANSPILLRDEALNAYVKGVLCATVGDDRCRSVRLYILRVPLFNASMTPNGTMRVYSGLLLRVRNEAELATVLGHEFGHFEERHTLTDWKARRSSTDLLSWAAVLALLGNTYQSYSNFDSLQLSVYGRLSHFNRDQEREADALGLGYLNHSALRPQSASVVWQNLMAEQEASSLAKGVRKPDFNKVAFFASHPPSGERAATLAAFADPAGAERDDGVARYAAALAPWLPTFLDDQIKLNDFGASDYIISSLAQNGWTAALLVARGDLYRARGNPRDLAQAAEFYGKAVEMDAGLPEAQRGLGLSLFKTGRRTEGQAALRRYLELKPNASDAAMINMLAPAAGGQ
;
A
#
# COMPACT_ATOMS: atom_id res chain seq x y z
N MET A 1 70.37 -61.29 12.53
CA MET A 1 69.30 -62.02 13.25
C MET A 1 68.79 -61.11 14.36
N MET A 2 67.63 -60.47 14.19
CA MET A 2 66.70 -60.07 15.26
C MET A 2 65.47 -59.40 14.63
N GLN A 3 64.29 -59.69 15.20
CA GLN A 3 62.95 -59.51 14.64
C GLN A 3 62.27 -58.18 15.04
N ARG A 4 61.53 -57.59 14.08
CA ARG A 4 60.18 -56.95 14.14
C ARG A 4 59.92 -55.74 15.08
N PRO A 5 58.86 -54.89 14.84
CA PRO A 5 57.71 -55.07 13.94
C PRO A 5 57.38 -53.91 13.00
N ALA A 6 56.50 -54.24 12.03
CA ALA A 6 55.86 -53.34 11.09
C ALA A 6 54.69 -52.56 11.73
N GLY A 7 54.55 -51.30 11.35
CA GLY A 7 53.35 -50.48 11.57
C GLY A 7 52.79 -50.02 10.23
N LEU A 8 51.54 -50.39 9.95
CA LEU A 8 50.77 -49.96 8.78
C LEU A 8 50.53 -48.44 8.81
N VAL A 9 50.78 -47.77 7.69
CA VAL A 9 50.23 -46.43 7.40
C VAL A 9 49.07 -46.61 6.44
N ALA A 10 47.85 -46.38 6.92
CA ALA A 10 46.65 -46.36 6.10
C ALA A 10 46.58 -45.03 5.33
N MET A 11 46.61 -45.10 4.00
CA MET A 11 46.28 -43.97 3.12
C MET A 11 44.76 -43.73 3.18
N ALA A 12 44.34 -42.63 3.80
CA ALA A 12 42.98 -42.13 3.69
C ALA A 12 42.79 -41.47 2.32
N ALA A 13 42.06 -42.15 1.43
CA ALA A 13 41.55 -41.54 0.21
C ALA A 13 40.41 -40.58 0.59
N ALA A 14 40.69 -39.27 0.52
CA ALA A 14 39.65 -38.25 0.64
C ALA A 14 38.76 -38.30 -0.61
N LEU A 15 37.60 -38.93 -0.46
CA LEU A 15 36.48 -38.79 -1.41
C LEU A 15 36.06 -37.32 -1.41
N MET A 16 36.45 -36.58 -2.44
CA MET A 16 35.82 -35.30 -2.75
C MET A 16 34.38 -35.57 -3.16
N ALA A 17 33.44 -35.28 -2.26
CA ALA A 17 32.04 -35.19 -2.62
C ALA A 17 31.87 -34.08 -3.68
N PRO A 18 31.10 -34.32 -4.76
CA PRO A 18 30.81 -33.26 -5.71
C PRO A 18 30.02 -32.17 -4.97
N ALA A 19 30.51 -30.94 -5.04
CA ALA A 19 29.79 -29.78 -4.55
C ALA A 19 28.39 -29.78 -5.18
N ALA A 20 27.35 -29.77 -4.34
CA ALA A 20 25.98 -29.62 -4.79
C ALA A 20 25.89 -28.37 -5.68
N ILE A 21 25.47 -28.57 -6.94
CA ILE A 21 25.08 -27.49 -7.84
C ILE A 21 23.97 -26.73 -7.11
N GLY A 22 24.24 -25.49 -6.71
CA GLY A 22 23.30 -24.66 -5.94
C GLY A 22 21.96 -24.61 -6.66
N GLN A 23 20.89 -24.97 -5.96
CA GLN A 23 19.52 -24.75 -6.42
C GLN A 23 19.36 -23.29 -6.85
N SER A 24 18.66 -23.07 -7.96
CA SER A 24 18.28 -21.73 -8.41
C SER A 24 17.66 -20.96 -7.24
N LYS A 25 18.23 -19.80 -6.91
CA LYS A 25 17.65 -18.88 -5.92
C LYS A 25 16.45 -18.11 -6.46
N ILE A 26 16.11 -18.27 -7.75
CA ILE A 26 15.00 -17.54 -8.39
C ILE A 26 13.67 -18.13 -7.91
N ALA A 27 12.68 -17.27 -7.66
CA ALA A 27 11.33 -17.72 -7.32
C ALA A 27 10.79 -18.67 -8.41
N PRO A 28 10.16 -19.80 -8.03
CA PRO A 28 9.66 -20.77 -8.99
C PRO A 28 8.58 -20.14 -9.90
N PRO A 29 8.41 -20.66 -11.13
CA PRO A 29 7.29 -20.26 -11.96
C PRO A 29 5.96 -20.56 -11.26
N PRO A 30 4.91 -19.75 -11.49
CA PRO A 30 3.58 -20.08 -11.00
C PRO A 30 3.14 -21.44 -11.57
N PRO A 31 2.36 -22.23 -10.81
CA PRO A 31 1.86 -23.51 -11.30
C PRO A 31 0.98 -23.33 -12.55
N PRO A 32 0.72 -24.38 -13.35
CA PRO A 32 -0.29 -24.30 -14.40
C PRO A 32 -1.65 -23.88 -13.84
N TYR A 33 -2.34 -22.96 -14.52
CA TYR A 33 -3.65 -22.50 -14.05
C TYR A 33 -4.69 -23.61 -14.16
N ALA A 34 -5.29 -23.97 -13.02
CA ALA A 34 -6.31 -25.04 -12.94
C ALA A 34 -7.75 -24.53 -13.07
N GLY A 35 -7.95 -23.24 -13.38
CA GLY A 35 -9.25 -22.58 -13.43
C GLY A 35 -9.64 -21.90 -12.12
N ALA A 36 -10.69 -21.08 -12.17
CA ALA A 36 -11.20 -20.38 -10.98
C ALA A 36 -11.81 -21.39 -10.02
N TYR A 37 -11.20 -21.52 -8.84
CA TYR A 37 -11.67 -22.41 -7.78
C TYR A 37 -13.14 -22.15 -7.44
N GLN A 38 -13.89 -23.22 -7.18
CA GLN A 38 -15.27 -23.14 -6.68
C GLN A 38 -15.29 -23.64 -5.23
N PRO A 39 -16.04 -22.98 -4.32
CA PRO A 39 -16.05 -23.36 -2.91
C PRO A 39 -16.61 -24.76 -2.73
N GLN A 40 -15.94 -25.56 -1.90
CA GLN A 40 -16.32 -26.94 -1.60
C GLN A 40 -16.65 -27.12 -0.12
N GLY A 41 -17.76 -27.80 0.15
CA GLY A 41 -18.21 -28.04 1.52
C GLY A 41 -18.78 -26.79 2.20
N VAL A 42 -19.38 -26.99 3.37
CA VAL A 42 -20.18 -25.97 4.08
C VAL A 42 -19.35 -24.75 4.50
N ASP A 43 -18.11 -25.00 4.92
CA ASP A 43 -17.19 -23.98 5.43
C ASP A 43 -16.79 -22.98 4.34
N GLU A 44 -16.40 -23.49 3.17
CA GLU A 44 -15.97 -22.65 2.05
C GLU A 44 -17.15 -21.90 1.43
N ILE A 45 -18.30 -22.56 1.30
CA ILE A 45 -19.53 -21.93 0.82
C ILE A 45 -19.94 -20.78 1.75
N GLY A 46 -19.87 -20.99 3.07
CA GLY A 46 -20.15 -19.95 4.06
C GLY A 46 -19.19 -18.76 3.94
N LEU A 47 -17.89 -19.03 3.90
CA LEU A 47 -16.85 -18.00 3.78
C LEU A 47 -16.97 -17.20 2.45
N TRP A 48 -17.36 -17.86 1.37
CA TRP A 48 -17.66 -17.18 0.10
C TRP A 48 -18.91 -16.31 0.19
N GLY A 49 -19.98 -16.81 0.83
CA GLY A 49 -21.19 -16.03 1.07
C GLY A 49 -20.95 -14.77 1.90
N GLU A 50 -20.04 -14.84 2.90
CA GLU A 50 -19.57 -13.64 3.61
C GLU A 50 -18.85 -12.65 2.68
N GLY A 51 -17.99 -13.17 1.79
CA GLY A 51 -17.32 -12.36 0.76
C GLY A 51 -18.29 -11.69 -0.22
N ASP A 52 -19.35 -12.40 -0.63
CA ASP A 52 -20.38 -11.88 -1.54
C ASP A 52 -21.20 -10.75 -0.89
N GLU A 53 -21.56 -10.91 0.39
CA GLU A 53 -22.27 -9.86 1.14
C GLU A 53 -21.39 -8.63 1.38
N ASP A 54 -20.13 -8.84 1.76
CA ASP A 54 -19.14 -7.78 1.88
C ASP A 54 -18.97 -7.00 0.57
N GLU A 55 -18.87 -7.70 -0.57
CA GLU A 55 -18.77 -7.10 -1.90
C GLU A 55 -20.03 -6.30 -2.25
N ARG A 56 -21.22 -6.80 -1.92
CA ARG A 56 -22.50 -6.09 -2.10
C ARG A 56 -22.53 -4.78 -1.30
N ILE A 57 -22.03 -4.78 -0.06
CA ILE A 57 -21.89 -3.57 0.76
C ILE A 57 -20.88 -2.61 0.13
N LEU A 58 -19.73 -3.14 -0.30
CA LEU A 58 -18.66 -2.37 -0.92
C LEU A 58 -19.11 -1.64 -2.18
N ALA A 59 -19.86 -2.31 -3.06
CA ALA A 59 -20.37 -1.76 -4.31
C ALA A 59 -21.23 -0.49 -4.10
N ASN A 60 -21.89 -0.38 -2.96
CA ASN A 60 -22.74 0.75 -2.59
C ASN A 60 -22.02 1.81 -1.72
N SER A 61 -20.74 1.60 -1.40
CA SER A 61 -20.00 2.49 -0.51
C SER A 61 -19.63 3.83 -1.18
N PRO A 62 -19.68 4.95 -0.43
CA PRO A 62 -19.23 6.25 -0.93
C PRO A 62 -17.70 6.36 -1.06
N ILE A 63 -16.94 5.46 -0.43
CA ILE A 63 -15.46 5.46 -0.52
C ILE A 63 -14.96 4.82 -1.82
N LEU A 64 -15.82 4.12 -2.56
CA LEU A 64 -15.44 3.43 -3.77
C LEU A 64 -15.16 4.44 -4.88
N LEU A 65 -13.93 4.40 -5.42
CA LEU A 65 -13.55 5.18 -6.60
C LEU A 65 -14.09 4.46 -7.84
N ARG A 66 -15.14 5.04 -8.45
CA ARG A 66 -15.86 4.48 -9.61
C ARG A 66 -15.30 4.93 -10.96
N ASP A 67 -14.12 5.54 -10.96
CA ASP A 67 -13.46 6.00 -12.18
C ASP A 67 -13.07 4.81 -13.06
N GLU A 68 -13.71 4.70 -14.22
CA GLU A 68 -13.53 3.55 -15.11
C GLU A 68 -12.08 3.45 -15.61
N ALA A 69 -11.45 4.59 -15.91
CA ALA A 69 -10.08 4.64 -16.39
C ALA A 69 -9.07 4.12 -15.34
N LEU A 70 -9.16 4.60 -14.10
CA LEU A 70 -8.29 4.14 -13.01
C LEU A 70 -8.51 2.66 -12.69
N ASN A 71 -9.76 2.21 -12.60
CA ASN A 71 -10.07 0.80 -12.33
C ASN A 71 -9.57 -0.11 -13.45
N ALA A 72 -9.80 0.25 -14.72
CA ALA A 72 -9.31 -0.49 -15.87
C ALA A 72 -7.77 -0.53 -15.91
N TYR A 73 -7.11 0.58 -15.57
CA TYR A 73 -5.66 0.66 -15.52
C TYR A 73 -5.06 -0.28 -14.46
N VAL A 74 -5.51 -0.19 -13.20
CA VAL A 74 -5.01 -1.05 -12.11
C VAL A 74 -5.34 -2.52 -12.39
N LYS A 75 -6.53 -2.81 -12.95
CA LYS A 75 -6.89 -4.15 -13.40
C LYS A 75 -6.00 -4.66 -14.52
N GLY A 76 -5.62 -3.81 -15.46
CA GLY A 76 -4.68 -4.12 -16.54
C GLY A 76 -3.30 -4.50 -16.02
N VAL A 77 -2.78 -3.78 -15.03
CA VAL A 77 -1.50 -4.13 -14.37
C VAL A 77 -1.58 -5.50 -13.71
N LEU A 78 -2.67 -5.82 -13.00
CA LEU A 78 -2.90 -7.17 -12.46
C LEU A 78 -2.88 -8.21 -13.58
N CYS A 79 -3.66 -8.02 -14.65
CA CYS A 79 -3.75 -9.01 -15.73
C CYS A 79 -2.41 -9.23 -16.44
N ALA A 80 -1.64 -8.17 -16.68
CA ALA A 80 -0.30 -8.27 -17.26
C ALA A 80 0.70 -8.99 -16.34
N THR A 81 0.42 -9.05 -15.04
CA THR A 81 1.26 -9.72 -14.03
C THR A 81 0.90 -11.20 -13.88
N VAL A 82 -0.38 -11.51 -13.63
CA VAL A 82 -0.82 -12.88 -13.32
C VAL A 82 -1.30 -13.67 -14.54
N GLY A 83 -1.48 -13.00 -15.68
CA GLY A 83 -2.02 -13.56 -16.91
C GLY A 83 -3.55 -13.46 -16.99
N ASP A 84 -4.08 -13.38 -18.21
CA ASP A 84 -5.50 -13.11 -18.47
C ASP A 84 -6.46 -14.14 -17.86
N ASP A 85 -6.14 -15.43 -17.97
CA ASP A 85 -7.03 -16.50 -17.48
C ASP A 85 -7.21 -16.44 -15.96
N ARG A 86 -6.13 -16.16 -15.22
CA ARG A 86 -6.15 -15.90 -13.79
C ARG A 86 -6.85 -14.60 -13.46
N CYS A 87 -6.55 -13.55 -14.22
CA CYS A 87 -7.11 -12.23 -13.98
C CYS A 87 -8.64 -12.23 -14.05
N ARG A 88 -9.25 -13.06 -14.91
CA ARG A 88 -10.71 -13.18 -15.04
C ARG A 88 -11.41 -13.62 -13.75
N SER A 89 -10.73 -14.30 -12.83
CA SER A 89 -11.33 -14.69 -11.54
C SER A 89 -11.38 -13.55 -10.53
N VAL A 90 -10.84 -12.37 -10.85
CA VAL A 90 -10.69 -11.26 -9.91
C VAL A 90 -11.63 -10.11 -10.25
N ARG A 91 -12.38 -9.61 -9.26
CA ARG A 91 -13.15 -8.37 -9.34
C ARG A 91 -12.44 -7.30 -8.53
N LEU A 92 -11.92 -6.27 -9.19
CA LEU A 92 -11.04 -5.27 -8.57
C LEU A 92 -11.81 -4.00 -8.23
N TYR A 93 -11.63 -3.51 -7.00
CA TYR A 93 -12.25 -2.30 -6.48
C TYR A 93 -11.20 -1.40 -5.82
N ILE A 94 -11.19 -0.12 -6.20
CA ILE A 94 -10.28 0.88 -5.60
C ILE A 94 -11.04 1.70 -4.56
N LEU A 95 -10.51 1.74 -3.34
CA LEU A 95 -11.11 2.42 -2.20
C LEU A 95 -10.32 3.68 -1.86
N ARG A 96 -11.00 4.81 -1.69
CA ARG A 96 -10.40 6.07 -1.23
C ARG A 96 -10.09 6.00 0.26
N VAL A 97 -9.00 5.31 0.57
CA VAL A 97 -8.46 5.13 1.92
C VAL A 97 -6.96 5.45 1.84
N PRO A 98 -6.46 6.49 2.55
CA PRO A 98 -5.09 6.97 2.39
C PRO A 98 -4.00 6.09 3.03
N LEU A 99 -4.38 4.89 3.48
CA LEU A 99 -3.46 3.90 4.05
C LEU A 99 -2.90 2.98 2.96
N PHE A 100 -1.66 2.53 3.14
CA PHE A 100 -1.07 1.51 2.28
C PHE A 100 -1.74 0.16 2.56
N ASN A 101 -2.54 -0.35 1.62
CA ASN A 101 -3.08 -1.70 1.71
C ASN A 101 -3.65 -2.20 0.37
N ALA A 102 -3.64 -3.52 0.20
CA ALA A 102 -4.50 -4.26 -0.71
C ALA A 102 -4.93 -5.56 -0.03
N SER A 103 -6.01 -6.16 -0.48
CA SER A 103 -6.44 -7.46 0.02
C SER A 103 -7.32 -8.20 -0.97
N MET A 104 -7.45 -9.51 -0.79
CA MET A 104 -8.37 -10.34 -1.55
C MET A 104 -9.28 -11.16 -0.64
N THR A 105 -10.57 -11.19 -1.00
CA THR A 105 -11.54 -12.10 -0.39
C THR A 105 -11.58 -13.45 -1.13
N PRO A 106 -12.03 -14.53 -0.47
CA PRO A 106 -12.06 -15.87 -1.05
C PRO A 106 -12.93 -16.01 -2.30
N ASN A 107 -13.93 -15.15 -2.49
CA ASN A 107 -14.79 -15.14 -3.68
C ASN A 107 -14.13 -14.43 -4.90
N GLY A 108 -12.89 -13.92 -4.77
CA GLY A 108 -12.15 -13.26 -5.85
C GLY A 108 -12.28 -11.74 -5.88
N THR A 109 -12.83 -11.10 -4.85
CA THR A 109 -12.87 -9.64 -4.78
C THR A 109 -11.57 -9.07 -4.23
N MET A 110 -10.88 -8.28 -5.06
CA MET A 110 -9.66 -7.56 -4.71
C MET A 110 -9.97 -6.12 -4.36
N ARG A 111 -9.46 -5.65 -3.21
CA ARG A 111 -9.61 -4.29 -2.71
C ARG A 111 -8.24 -3.62 -2.73
N VAL A 112 -8.13 -2.45 -3.35
CA VAL A 112 -6.87 -1.67 -3.43
C VAL A 112 -7.11 -0.31 -2.81
N TYR A 113 -6.30 0.08 -1.83
CA TYR A 113 -6.46 1.38 -1.16
C TYR A 113 -5.72 2.48 -1.93
N SER A 114 -6.29 3.68 -2.03
CA SER A 114 -5.65 4.82 -2.69
C SER A 114 -4.29 5.18 -2.10
N GLY A 115 -4.10 4.95 -0.79
CA GLY A 115 -2.81 5.12 -0.12
C GLY A 115 -1.72 4.16 -0.62
N LEU A 116 -2.07 2.98 -1.14
CA LEU A 116 -1.13 2.11 -1.85
C LEU A 116 -0.68 2.78 -3.15
N LEU A 117 -1.63 3.25 -3.95
CA LEU A 117 -1.35 3.88 -5.24
C LEU A 117 -0.50 5.17 -5.09
N LEU A 118 -0.63 5.89 -3.98
CA LEU A 118 0.22 7.04 -3.69
C LEU A 118 1.68 6.68 -3.39
N ARG A 119 1.94 5.46 -2.90
CA ARG A 119 3.26 5.05 -2.37
C ARG A 119 4.08 4.26 -3.36
N VAL A 120 3.47 3.40 -4.16
CA VAL A 120 4.17 2.73 -5.26
C VAL A 120 4.54 3.72 -6.35
N ARG A 121 5.66 3.51 -7.05
CA ARG A 121 6.25 4.48 -7.98
C ARG A 121 6.05 4.14 -9.46
N ASN A 122 5.64 2.91 -9.76
CA ASN A 122 5.57 2.38 -11.11
C ASN A 122 4.68 1.12 -11.17
N GLU A 123 4.47 0.59 -12.37
CA GLU A 123 3.66 -0.62 -12.58
C GLU A 123 4.31 -1.86 -11.95
N ALA A 124 5.63 -1.99 -11.96
CA ALA A 124 6.33 -3.14 -11.36
C ALA A 124 6.16 -3.23 -9.83
N GLU A 125 6.22 -2.09 -9.14
CA GLU A 125 5.92 -2.00 -7.71
C GLU A 125 4.45 -2.29 -7.41
N LEU A 126 3.52 -1.77 -8.22
CA LEU A 126 2.09 -2.09 -8.10
C LEU A 126 1.86 -3.59 -8.31
N ALA A 127 2.40 -4.16 -9.39
CA ALA A 127 2.33 -5.57 -9.74
C ALA A 127 2.87 -6.48 -8.64
N THR A 128 3.93 -6.06 -7.94
CA THR A 128 4.45 -6.79 -6.78
C THR A 128 3.36 -6.98 -5.72
N VAL A 129 2.68 -5.90 -5.34
CA VAL A 129 1.65 -5.96 -4.28
C VAL A 129 0.41 -6.72 -4.78
N LEU A 130 -0.04 -6.47 -6.00
CA LEU A 130 -1.21 -7.16 -6.56
C LEU A 130 -0.96 -8.66 -6.76
N GLY A 131 0.26 -9.04 -7.20
CA GLY A 131 0.69 -10.42 -7.34
C GLY A 131 0.80 -11.14 -6.00
N HIS A 132 1.29 -10.47 -4.96
CA HIS A 132 1.32 -10.97 -3.58
C HIS A 132 -0.09 -11.28 -3.05
N GLU A 133 -1.02 -10.33 -3.19
CA GLU A 133 -2.41 -10.55 -2.77
C GLU A 133 -3.09 -11.66 -3.59
N PHE A 134 -2.79 -11.74 -4.89
CA PHE A 134 -3.26 -12.84 -5.72
C PHE A 134 -2.69 -14.20 -5.29
N GLY A 135 -1.44 -14.22 -4.81
CA GLY A 135 -0.83 -15.42 -4.23
C GLY A 135 -1.59 -15.92 -3.00
N HIS A 136 -1.98 -15.04 -2.08
CA HIS A 136 -2.85 -15.43 -0.95
C HIS A 136 -4.19 -16.01 -1.40
N PHE A 137 -4.78 -15.45 -2.46
CA PHE A 137 -6.04 -15.91 -3.03
C PHE A 137 -5.88 -17.29 -3.67
N GLU A 138 -4.86 -17.50 -4.51
CA GLU A 138 -4.64 -18.75 -5.23
C GLU A 138 -4.26 -19.91 -4.30
N GLU A 139 -3.43 -19.64 -3.28
CA GLU A 139 -3.09 -20.62 -2.24
C GLU A 139 -4.17 -20.77 -1.16
N ARG A 140 -5.27 -20.02 -1.27
CA ARG A 140 -6.44 -20.08 -0.37
C ARG A 140 -6.06 -19.86 1.10
N HIS A 141 -5.11 -18.97 1.38
CA HIS A 141 -4.62 -18.72 2.74
C HIS A 141 -5.72 -18.28 3.72
N THR A 142 -6.68 -17.45 3.25
CA THR A 142 -7.82 -17.01 4.07
C THR A 142 -8.69 -18.18 4.52
N LEU A 143 -8.87 -19.19 3.67
CA LEU A 143 -9.61 -20.39 4.02
C LEU A 143 -8.85 -21.25 5.03
N THR A 144 -7.55 -21.43 4.85
CA THR A 144 -6.69 -22.18 5.77
C THR A 144 -6.74 -21.56 7.17
N ASP A 145 -6.60 -20.23 7.27
CA ASP A 145 -6.69 -19.51 8.55
C ASP A 145 -8.11 -19.59 9.15
N TRP A 146 -9.16 -19.45 8.33
CA TRP A 146 -10.54 -19.61 8.79
C TRP A 146 -10.80 -21.01 9.38
N LYS A 147 -10.34 -22.08 8.70
CA LYS A 147 -10.47 -23.46 9.20
C LYS A 147 -9.71 -23.66 10.51
N ALA A 148 -8.49 -23.11 10.60
CA ALA A 148 -7.68 -23.16 11.83
C ALA A 148 -8.37 -22.46 13.00
N ARG A 149 -8.93 -21.25 12.77
CA ARG A 149 -9.67 -20.51 13.79
C ARG A 149 -10.93 -21.24 14.23
N ARG A 150 -11.73 -21.75 13.29
CA ARG A 150 -12.94 -22.51 13.61
C ARG A 150 -12.63 -23.76 14.42
N SER A 151 -11.62 -24.54 14.04
CA SER A 151 -11.21 -25.73 14.81
C SER A 151 -10.73 -25.37 16.23
N SER A 152 -10.05 -24.23 16.39
CA SER A 152 -9.58 -23.73 17.69
C SER A 152 -10.73 -23.20 18.55
N THR A 153 -11.69 -22.50 17.94
CA THR A 153 -12.92 -22.02 18.59
C THR A 153 -13.84 -23.17 18.94
N ASP A 154 -13.98 -24.19 18.09
CA ASP A 154 -14.71 -25.43 18.38
C ASP A 154 -14.08 -26.15 19.57
N LEU A 155 -12.75 -26.26 19.65
CA LEU A 155 -12.05 -26.83 20.81
C LEU A 155 -12.28 -26.00 22.09
N LEU A 156 -12.21 -24.67 22.00
CA LEU A 156 -12.44 -23.77 23.14
C LEU A 156 -13.91 -23.75 23.56
N SER A 157 -14.85 -23.88 22.63
CA SER A 157 -16.28 -23.95 22.94
C SER A 157 -16.65 -25.34 23.47
N TRP A 158 -16.00 -26.42 23.02
CA TRP A 158 -16.06 -27.73 23.67
C TRP A 158 -15.45 -27.69 25.08
N ALA A 159 -14.32 -27.00 25.27
CA ALA A 159 -13.72 -26.78 26.58
C ALA A 159 -14.62 -25.91 27.49
N ALA A 160 -15.31 -24.92 26.91
CA ALA A 160 -16.29 -24.10 27.62
C ALA A 160 -17.57 -24.89 27.95
N VAL A 161 -18.03 -25.81 27.09
CA VAL A 161 -19.12 -26.75 27.40
C VAL A 161 -18.68 -27.70 28.52
N LEU A 162 -17.45 -28.21 28.47
CA LEU A 162 -16.86 -29.02 29.55
C LEU A 162 -16.68 -28.22 30.85
N ALA A 163 -16.38 -26.92 30.76
CA ALA A 163 -16.28 -26.01 31.91
C ALA A 163 -17.65 -25.54 32.42
N LEU A 164 -18.68 -25.47 31.56
CA LEU A 164 -20.08 -25.19 31.91
C LEU A 164 -20.72 -26.35 32.67
N LEU A 165 -20.20 -27.57 32.51
CA LEU A 165 -20.48 -28.68 33.43
C LEU A 165 -19.82 -28.48 34.82
N GLY A 166 -19.09 -27.38 35.05
CA GLY A 166 -18.31 -27.06 36.25
C GLY A 166 -18.49 -25.64 36.83
N ASN A 167 -19.63 -24.98 36.59
CA ASN A 167 -20.05 -23.63 37.06
C ASN A 167 -19.75 -22.42 36.15
N THR A 168 -20.76 -21.55 36.11
CA THR A 168 -21.06 -20.42 35.20
C THR A 168 -20.07 -19.26 35.19
N TYR A 169 -19.92 -18.62 34.03
CA TYR A 169 -19.54 -17.20 33.98
C TYR A 169 -20.23 -16.41 32.86
N GLN A 170 -20.41 -15.14 33.18
CA GLN A 170 -21.25 -14.13 32.54
C GLN A 170 -20.39 -13.19 31.69
N SER A 171 -21.07 -12.51 30.74
CA SER A 171 -20.70 -11.23 30.11
C SER A 171 -19.98 -11.27 28.76
N TYR A 172 -20.52 -10.53 27.78
CA TYR A 172 -19.77 -9.59 26.96
C TYR A 172 -20.71 -8.47 26.48
N SER A 173 -20.33 -7.23 26.77
CA SER A 173 -20.92 -6.01 26.23
C SER A 173 -19.84 -5.12 25.60
N ASN A 174 -20.31 -4.30 24.66
CA ASN A 174 -19.78 -3.03 24.15
C ASN A 174 -19.15 -3.00 22.75
N PHE A 175 -20.03 -2.58 21.84
CA PHE A 175 -19.87 -1.67 20.71
C PHE A 175 -18.69 -0.68 20.80
N ASP A 176 -17.67 -0.91 19.97
CA ASP A 176 -16.82 0.13 19.37
C ASP A 176 -16.50 -0.23 17.90
N SER A 177 -17.39 -1.01 17.28
CA SER A 177 -17.02 -1.88 16.16
C SER A 177 -17.25 -1.27 14.78
N LEU A 178 -17.95 -0.16 14.57
CA LEU A 178 -18.43 0.15 13.20
C LEU A 178 -17.32 0.61 12.22
N GLN A 179 -16.27 1.30 12.70
CA GLN A 179 -15.13 1.65 11.84
C GLN A 179 -14.11 0.51 11.67
N LEU A 180 -14.11 -0.48 12.57
CA LEU A 180 -13.24 -1.65 12.46
C LEU A 180 -13.96 -2.87 11.87
N SER A 181 -15.30 -2.91 11.89
CA SER A 181 -16.10 -4.02 11.39
C SER A 181 -16.32 -3.93 9.88
N VAL A 182 -16.38 -2.71 9.33
CA VAL A 182 -16.48 -2.49 7.88
C VAL A 182 -15.12 -2.62 7.19
N TYR A 183 -14.00 -2.44 7.92
CA TYR A 183 -12.65 -2.36 7.35
C TYR A 183 -11.63 -3.37 7.90
N GLY A 184 -11.95 -4.12 8.95
CA GLY A 184 -10.96 -4.76 9.83
C GLY A 184 -11.24 -6.22 10.14
N ARG A 185 -11.63 -7.03 9.14
CA ARG A 185 -11.20 -8.43 9.13
C ARG A 185 -9.89 -8.52 8.36
N LEU A 186 -8.85 -7.88 8.89
CA LEU A 186 -7.51 -8.10 8.37
C LEU A 186 -7.14 -9.54 8.72
N SER A 187 -6.95 -10.36 7.69
CA SER A 187 -6.37 -11.68 7.88
C SER A 187 -4.94 -11.51 8.38
N HIS A 188 -4.60 -12.26 9.42
CA HIS A 188 -3.23 -12.34 9.91
C HIS A 188 -2.67 -13.64 9.36
N PHE A 189 -1.85 -13.54 8.32
CA PHE A 189 -1.20 -14.71 7.75
C PHE A 189 0.06 -15.03 8.55
N ASN A 190 0.32 -16.32 8.70
CA ASN A 190 1.54 -16.76 9.34
C ASN A 190 2.75 -16.57 8.40
N ARG A 191 3.96 -16.75 8.92
CA ARG A 191 5.20 -16.51 8.16
C ARG A 191 5.36 -17.41 6.93
N ASP A 192 4.83 -18.62 6.96
CA ASP A 192 4.95 -19.55 5.84
C ASP A 192 3.98 -19.15 4.71
N GLN A 193 2.76 -18.75 5.06
CA GLN A 193 1.79 -18.19 4.11
C GLN A 193 2.31 -16.91 3.43
N GLU A 194 2.96 -16.01 4.18
CA GLU A 194 3.59 -14.81 3.59
C GLU A 194 4.74 -15.18 2.65
N ARG A 195 5.55 -16.21 2.99
CA ARG A 195 6.63 -16.70 2.12
C ARG A 195 6.10 -17.34 0.84
N GLU A 196 5.01 -18.11 0.93
CA GLU A 196 4.34 -18.72 -0.21
C GLU A 196 3.76 -17.64 -1.13
N ALA A 197 3.08 -16.64 -0.57
CA ALA A 197 2.53 -15.51 -1.33
C ALA A 197 3.64 -14.64 -1.96
N ASP A 198 4.74 -14.36 -1.24
CA ASP A 198 5.91 -13.66 -1.77
C ASP A 198 6.54 -14.43 -2.95
N ALA A 199 6.74 -15.74 -2.78
CA ALA A 199 7.35 -16.59 -3.80
C ALA A 199 6.48 -16.67 -5.06
N LEU A 200 5.16 -16.85 -4.89
CA LEU A 200 4.22 -16.94 -6.01
C LEU A 200 4.04 -15.58 -6.69
N GLY A 201 3.88 -14.49 -5.93
CA GLY A 201 3.79 -13.12 -6.44
C GLY A 201 5.04 -12.71 -7.22
N LEU A 202 6.23 -13.01 -6.70
CA LEU A 202 7.48 -12.79 -7.42
C LEU A 202 7.64 -13.73 -8.61
N GLY A 203 7.15 -14.97 -8.52
CA GLY A 203 7.06 -15.90 -9.63
C GLY A 203 6.27 -15.32 -10.81
N TYR A 204 5.11 -14.70 -10.55
CA TYR A 204 4.35 -13.96 -11.56
C TYR A 204 5.16 -12.82 -12.16
N LEU A 205 5.75 -11.98 -11.30
CA LEU A 205 6.51 -10.82 -11.75
C LEU A 205 7.73 -11.22 -12.61
N ASN A 206 8.45 -12.28 -12.22
CA ASN A 206 9.57 -12.87 -12.98
C ASN A 206 9.17 -13.31 -14.39
N HIS A 207 7.92 -13.76 -14.59
CA HIS A 207 7.38 -14.19 -15.89
C HIS A 207 6.60 -13.11 -16.63
N SER A 208 6.43 -11.93 -16.02
CA SER A 208 5.78 -10.77 -16.63
C SER A 208 6.76 -9.93 -17.46
N ALA A 209 6.23 -8.93 -18.17
CA ALA A 209 7.05 -7.94 -18.88
C ALA A 209 7.69 -6.88 -17.96
N LEU A 210 7.36 -6.88 -16.66
CA LEU A 210 7.82 -5.88 -15.68
C LEU A 210 9.11 -6.34 -14.99
N ARG A 211 9.87 -5.37 -14.46
CA ARG A 211 11.13 -5.64 -13.76
C ARG A 211 10.91 -6.25 -12.36
N PRO A 212 11.41 -7.46 -12.07
CA PRO A 212 11.17 -8.11 -10.78
C PRO A 212 11.94 -7.52 -9.60
N GLN A 213 13.03 -6.80 -9.84
CA GLN A 213 13.85 -6.18 -8.78
C GLN A 213 13.07 -5.12 -7.99
N SER A 214 12.03 -4.53 -8.60
CA SER A 214 11.15 -3.53 -7.98
C SER A 214 10.37 -4.09 -6.78
N ALA A 215 10.23 -5.42 -6.65
CA ALA A 215 9.55 -6.05 -5.51
C ALA A 215 10.21 -5.72 -4.16
N SER A 216 11.54 -5.68 -4.12
CA SER A 216 12.29 -5.33 -2.92
C SER A 216 12.19 -3.83 -2.55
N VAL A 217 11.99 -2.97 -3.55
CA VAL A 217 11.96 -1.51 -3.41
C VAL A 217 10.71 -1.05 -2.65
N VAL A 218 9.57 -1.73 -2.85
CA VAL A 218 8.32 -1.43 -2.13
C VAL A 218 8.54 -1.43 -0.62
N TRP A 219 9.14 -2.50 -0.09
CA TRP A 219 9.38 -2.65 1.35
C TRP A 219 10.37 -1.62 1.89
N GLN A 220 11.44 -1.34 1.14
CA GLN A 220 12.43 -0.32 1.51
C GLN A 220 11.78 1.06 1.63
N ASN A 221 10.91 1.42 0.67
CA ASN A 221 10.20 2.70 0.67
C ASN A 221 9.24 2.83 1.85
N LEU A 222 8.49 1.77 2.19
CA LEU A 222 7.57 1.78 3.33
C LEU A 222 8.31 1.87 4.67
N MET A 223 9.44 1.17 4.80
CA MET A 223 10.28 1.26 6.00
C MET A 223 10.83 2.68 6.18
N ALA A 224 11.34 3.28 5.10
CA ALA A 224 11.85 4.65 5.13
C ALA A 224 10.77 5.70 5.43
N GLU A 225 9.54 5.53 4.93
CA GLU A 225 8.39 6.37 5.28
C GLU A 225 8.10 6.32 6.78
N GLN A 226 8.06 5.12 7.36
CA GLN A 226 7.78 4.96 8.79
C GLN A 226 8.92 5.52 9.66
N GLU A 227 10.18 5.37 9.23
CA GLU A 227 11.31 6.01 9.90
C GLU A 227 11.20 7.55 9.86
N ALA A 228 10.82 8.13 8.72
CA ALA A 228 10.58 9.57 8.57
C ALA A 228 9.43 10.07 9.48
N SER A 229 8.34 9.29 9.59
CA SER A 229 7.24 9.55 10.54
C SER A 229 7.74 9.58 11.99
N SER A 230 8.46 8.56 12.43
CA SER A 230 9.01 8.47 13.79
C SER A 230 9.98 9.62 14.09
N LEU A 231 10.86 9.95 13.13
CA LEU A 231 11.80 11.05 13.26
C LEU A 231 11.08 12.39 13.46
N ALA A 232 10.07 12.68 12.64
CA ALA A 232 9.30 13.92 12.74
C ALA A 232 8.52 14.04 14.06
N LYS A 233 8.10 12.91 14.65
CA LYS A 233 7.43 12.85 15.95
C LYS A 233 8.41 12.89 17.14
N GLY A 234 9.73 12.88 16.88
CA GLY A 234 10.74 12.85 17.93
C GLY A 234 10.75 11.54 18.74
N VAL A 235 10.23 10.44 18.17
CA VAL A 235 10.18 9.14 18.82
C VAL A 235 11.25 8.19 18.27
N ARG A 236 11.52 7.10 18.99
CA ARG A 236 12.45 6.07 18.54
C ARG A 236 11.98 5.42 17.23
N LYS A 237 12.94 4.78 16.54
CA LYS A 237 12.65 3.98 15.34
C LYS A 237 11.47 3.03 15.61
N PRO A 238 10.56 2.89 14.64
CA PRO A 238 9.37 2.07 14.77
C PRO A 238 9.76 0.61 15.02
N ASP A 239 9.00 -0.07 15.88
CA ASP A 239 8.93 -1.53 15.82
C ASP A 239 7.99 -1.87 14.66
N PHE A 240 8.57 -2.28 13.53
CA PHE A 240 7.79 -2.49 12.31
C PHE A 240 6.69 -3.55 12.49
N ASN A 241 6.87 -4.53 13.39
CA ASN A 241 5.83 -5.53 13.67
C ASN A 241 4.56 -4.95 14.32
N LYS A 242 4.60 -3.69 14.79
CA LYS A 242 3.48 -3.02 15.46
C LYS A 242 2.75 -2.00 14.58
N VAL A 243 3.18 -1.80 13.33
CA VAL A 243 2.48 -0.93 12.38
C VAL A 243 1.31 -1.72 11.79
N ALA A 244 0.12 -1.12 11.68
CA ALA A 244 -1.12 -1.84 11.35
C ALA A 244 -1.04 -2.68 10.06
N PHE A 245 -0.48 -2.14 8.97
CA PHE A 245 -0.27 -2.89 7.73
C PHE A 245 0.70 -4.08 7.92
N PHE A 246 1.76 -3.83 8.68
CA PHE A 246 2.78 -4.83 9.02
C PHE A 246 2.32 -5.85 10.06
N ALA A 247 1.19 -5.62 10.73
CA ALA A 247 0.57 -6.62 11.59
C ALA A 247 -0.10 -7.72 10.77
N SER A 248 -0.65 -7.42 9.58
CA SER A 248 -1.15 -8.42 8.64
C SER A 248 -0.07 -8.93 7.69
N HIS A 249 0.90 -8.10 7.32
CA HIS A 249 2.04 -8.45 6.44
C HIS A 249 3.39 -8.10 7.09
N PRO A 250 3.91 -8.92 8.01
CA PRO A 250 5.14 -8.63 8.74
C PRO A 250 6.31 -8.31 7.79
N PRO A 251 6.91 -7.11 7.87
CA PRO A 251 8.10 -6.77 7.16
C PRO A 251 9.27 -7.36 7.93
N SER A 252 10.23 -7.89 7.22
CA SER A 252 11.54 -8.15 7.78
C SER A 252 12.58 -7.58 6.83
N GLY A 253 13.72 -7.13 7.36
CA GLY A 253 14.88 -6.87 6.51
C GLY A 253 15.23 -8.11 5.67
N GLU A 254 14.93 -9.30 6.19
CA GLU A 254 14.98 -10.58 5.48
C GLU A 254 14.02 -10.65 4.29
N ARG A 255 12.79 -10.11 4.37
CA ARG A 255 11.80 -10.15 3.28
C ARG A 255 12.25 -9.35 2.07
N ALA A 256 12.67 -8.09 2.28
CA ALA A 256 13.20 -7.27 1.19
C ALA A 256 14.45 -7.90 0.56
N ALA A 257 15.34 -8.47 1.38
CA ALA A 257 16.53 -9.18 0.91
C ALA A 257 16.19 -10.48 0.15
N THR A 258 15.17 -11.22 0.59
CA THR A 258 14.70 -12.45 -0.05
C THR A 258 14.11 -12.15 -1.41
N LEU A 259 13.22 -11.15 -1.51
CA LEU A 259 12.65 -10.71 -2.78
C LEU A 259 13.74 -10.26 -3.77
N ALA A 260 14.73 -9.51 -3.28
CA ALA A 260 15.88 -9.11 -4.12
C ALA A 260 16.69 -10.33 -4.60
N ALA A 261 16.89 -11.33 -3.75
CA ALA A 261 17.65 -12.54 -4.09
C ALA A 261 16.89 -13.47 -5.05
N PHE A 262 15.56 -13.45 -5.02
CA PHE A 262 14.69 -14.35 -5.79
C PHE A 262 14.19 -13.73 -7.10
N ALA A 263 14.44 -12.45 -7.31
CA ALA A 263 14.15 -11.76 -8.56
C ALA A 263 15.04 -12.30 -9.70
N ASP A 264 14.43 -12.61 -10.85
CA ASP A 264 15.16 -13.10 -12.01
C ASP A 264 16.11 -12.01 -12.55
N PRO A 265 17.44 -12.26 -12.57
CA PRO A 265 18.41 -11.32 -13.13
C PRO A 265 18.17 -11.02 -14.61
N ALA A 266 17.57 -11.94 -15.38
CA ALA A 266 17.24 -11.71 -16.78
C ALA A 266 16.17 -10.63 -16.97
N GLY A 267 15.42 -10.29 -15.91
CA GLY A 267 14.43 -9.22 -15.90
C GLY A 267 14.96 -7.83 -15.54
N ALA A 268 16.24 -7.68 -15.23
CA ALA A 268 16.79 -6.44 -14.64
C ALA A 268 16.61 -5.17 -15.50
N GLU A 269 16.59 -5.33 -16.83
CA GLU A 269 16.46 -4.22 -17.80
C GLU A 269 15.03 -4.07 -18.34
N ARG A 270 14.05 -4.80 -17.79
CA ARG A 270 12.64 -4.67 -18.20
C ARG A 270 12.07 -3.32 -17.77
N ASP A 271 11.07 -2.84 -18.51
CA ASP A 271 10.39 -1.59 -18.20
C ASP A 271 9.61 -1.70 -16.88
N ASP A 272 9.79 -0.71 -16.01
CA ASP A 272 9.03 -0.58 -14.76
C ASP A 272 7.61 -0.01 -14.97
N GLY A 273 7.36 0.62 -16.12
CA GLY A 273 6.09 1.28 -16.42
C GLY A 273 5.92 2.65 -15.75
N VAL A 274 7.01 3.33 -15.40
CA VAL A 274 7.01 4.63 -14.68
C VAL A 274 6.11 5.68 -15.35
N ALA A 275 6.27 5.89 -16.67
CA ALA A 275 5.54 6.92 -17.39
C ALA A 275 4.03 6.60 -17.49
N ARG A 276 3.68 5.33 -17.74
CA ARG A 276 2.27 4.88 -17.77
C ARG A 276 1.61 5.06 -16.41
N TYR A 277 2.33 4.70 -15.35
CA TYR A 277 1.87 4.85 -13.97
C TYR A 277 1.63 6.31 -13.60
N ALA A 278 2.61 7.19 -13.88
CA ALA A 278 2.47 8.61 -13.62
C ALA A 278 1.27 9.22 -14.39
N ALA A 279 1.08 8.83 -15.65
CA ALA A 279 -0.03 9.33 -16.46
C ALA A 279 -1.41 8.88 -15.92
N ALA A 280 -1.54 7.61 -15.54
CA ALA A 280 -2.79 7.08 -14.99
C ALA A 280 -3.16 7.72 -13.64
N LEU A 281 -2.16 8.06 -12.82
CA LEU A 281 -2.38 8.63 -11.49
C LEU A 281 -2.45 10.15 -11.46
N ALA A 282 -2.00 10.84 -12.52
CA ALA A 282 -1.96 12.30 -12.57
C ALA A 282 -3.30 12.99 -12.20
N PRO A 283 -4.49 12.53 -12.67
CA PRO A 283 -5.76 13.15 -12.28
C PRO A 283 -6.11 12.99 -10.79
N TRP A 284 -5.59 11.94 -10.15
CA TRP A 284 -5.92 11.56 -8.77
C TRP A 284 -4.88 12.04 -7.75
N LEU A 285 -3.66 12.32 -8.21
CA LEU A 285 -2.52 12.68 -7.36
C LEU A 285 -2.81 13.82 -6.38
N PRO A 286 -3.44 14.95 -6.77
CA PRO A 286 -3.78 16.01 -5.81
C PRO A 286 -4.71 15.54 -4.69
N THR A 287 -5.72 14.73 -5.03
CA THR A 287 -6.68 14.17 -4.07
C THR A 287 -6.00 13.22 -3.09
N PHE A 288 -5.13 12.34 -3.57
CA PHE A 288 -4.44 11.38 -2.71
C PHE A 288 -3.44 12.05 -1.78
N LEU A 289 -2.74 13.08 -2.25
CA LEU A 289 -1.83 13.89 -1.42
C LEU A 289 -2.59 14.66 -0.34
N ASP A 290 -3.74 15.25 -0.66
CA ASP A 290 -4.61 15.91 0.31
C ASP A 290 -5.10 14.93 1.39
N ASP A 291 -5.57 13.74 1.00
CA ASP A 291 -5.98 12.69 1.94
C ASP A 291 -4.81 12.25 2.86
N GLN A 292 -3.59 12.14 2.30
CA GLN A 292 -2.39 11.81 3.07
C GLN A 292 -2.02 12.91 4.08
N ILE A 293 -2.04 14.18 3.69
CA ILE A 293 -1.73 15.31 4.58
C ILE A 293 -2.75 15.38 5.74
N LYS A 294 -4.02 15.05 5.47
CA LYS A 294 -5.10 15.00 6.47
C LYS A 294 -4.94 13.91 7.53
N LEU A 295 -4.06 12.92 7.31
CA LEU A 295 -3.67 11.99 8.37
C LEU A 295 -2.87 12.66 9.49
N ASN A 296 -2.44 13.92 9.31
CA ASN A 296 -1.58 14.66 10.24
C ASN A 296 -0.26 13.96 10.55
N ASP A 297 0.17 13.02 9.70
CA ASP A 297 1.51 12.44 9.74
C ASP A 297 2.45 13.28 8.87
N PHE A 298 2.93 14.37 9.44
CA PHE A 298 3.73 15.34 8.69
C PHE A 298 5.09 14.80 8.24
N GLY A 299 5.64 13.79 8.92
CA GLY A 299 6.90 13.14 8.54
C GLY A 299 6.73 12.22 7.35
N ALA A 300 5.71 11.35 7.39
CA ALA A 300 5.36 10.49 6.26
C ALA A 300 4.95 11.31 5.03
N SER A 301 4.14 12.35 5.23
CA SER A 301 3.70 13.22 4.13
C SER A 301 4.87 13.95 3.47
N ASP A 302 5.83 14.44 4.27
CA ASP A 302 7.04 15.09 3.77
C ASP A 302 7.90 14.12 2.92
N TYR A 303 8.07 12.89 3.43
CA TYR A 303 8.79 11.83 2.76
C TYR A 303 8.14 11.46 1.42
N ILE A 304 6.83 11.21 1.41
CA ILE A 304 6.09 10.85 0.19
C ILE A 304 6.21 11.95 -0.87
N ILE A 305 5.94 13.21 -0.50
CA ILE A 305 6.02 14.34 -1.43
C ILE A 305 7.44 14.49 -1.99
N SER A 306 8.46 14.41 -1.13
CA SER A 306 9.87 14.52 -1.56
C SER A 306 10.30 13.36 -2.45
N SER A 307 9.83 12.15 -2.14
CA SER A 307 10.09 10.94 -2.93
C SER A 307 9.46 11.04 -4.32
N LEU A 308 8.21 11.51 -4.42
CA LEU A 308 7.55 11.76 -5.71
C LEU A 308 8.24 12.86 -6.52
N ALA A 309 8.85 13.85 -5.85
CA ALA A 309 9.56 14.95 -6.48
C ALA A 309 11.01 14.63 -6.88
N GLN A 310 11.51 13.40 -6.66
CA GLN A 310 12.91 13.04 -6.97
C GLN A 310 13.29 13.28 -8.44
N ASN A 311 12.33 13.09 -9.36
CA ASN A 311 12.53 13.31 -10.79
C ASN A 311 12.10 14.72 -11.25
N GLY A 312 11.86 15.63 -10.31
CA GLY A 312 11.44 17.00 -10.58
C GLY A 312 10.15 17.37 -9.86
N TRP A 313 10.07 18.64 -9.47
CA TRP A 313 8.87 19.21 -8.89
C TRP A 313 7.85 19.52 -9.97
N THR A 314 6.60 19.11 -9.74
CA THR A 314 5.44 19.54 -10.52
C THR A 314 4.66 20.58 -9.74
N ALA A 315 3.80 21.35 -10.42
CA ALA A 315 2.95 22.32 -9.77
C ALA A 315 2.03 21.65 -8.71
N ALA A 316 1.50 20.45 -8.99
CA ALA A 316 0.71 19.68 -8.02
C ALA A 316 1.52 19.26 -6.78
N LEU A 317 2.77 18.83 -6.94
CA LEU A 317 3.64 18.48 -5.80
C LEU A 317 4.02 19.72 -4.98
N LEU A 318 4.23 20.87 -5.63
CA LEU A 318 4.47 22.14 -4.95
C LEU A 318 3.24 22.61 -4.15
N VAL A 319 2.03 22.46 -4.70
CA VAL A 319 0.78 22.71 -3.97
C VAL A 319 0.68 21.82 -2.74
N ALA A 320 0.90 20.50 -2.89
CA ALA A 320 0.87 19.57 -1.77
C ALA A 320 1.94 19.89 -0.71
N ARG A 321 3.13 20.31 -1.12
CA ARG A 321 4.18 20.78 -0.20
C ARG A 321 3.72 22.03 0.54
N GLY A 322 3.13 23.00 -0.15
CA GLY A 322 2.53 24.18 0.48
C GLY A 322 1.45 23.81 1.49
N ASP A 323 0.55 22.88 1.15
CA ASP A 323 -0.51 22.38 2.04
C ASP A 323 0.04 21.70 3.28
N LEU A 324 1.09 20.89 3.16
CA LEU A 324 1.77 20.26 4.29
C LEU A 324 2.30 21.30 5.28
N TYR A 325 3.03 22.31 4.79
CA TYR A 325 3.56 23.37 5.66
C TYR A 325 2.43 24.21 6.28
N ARG A 326 1.41 24.55 5.49
CA ARG A 326 0.25 25.27 5.99
C ARG A 326 -0.50 24.48 7.09
N ALA A 327 -0.58 23.15 6.97
CA ALA A 327 -1.21 22.28 7.96
C ALA A 327 -0.45 22.18 9.28
N ARG A 328 0.89 22.28 9.27
CA ARG A 328 1.72 22.34 10.49
C ARG A 328 1.46 23.60 11.33
N GLY A 329 1.04 24.69 10.69
CA GLY A 329 0.36 25.82 11.33
C GLY A 329 1.22 26.80 12.14
N ASN A 330 2.55 26.62 12.24
CA ASN A 330 3.41 27.62 12.87
C ASN A 330 3.79 28.78 11.91
N PRO A 331 4.14 29.98 12.42
CA PRO A 331 4.38 31.15 11.55
C PRO A 331 5.48 30.98 10.50
N ARG A 332 6.55 30.22 10.81
CA ARG A 332 7.65 29.96 9.86
C ARG A 332 7.20 29.04 8.73
N ASP A 333 6.32 28.08 9.03
CA ASP A 333 5.78 27.18 8.02
C ASP A 333 4.78 27.90 7.11
N LEU A 334 4.02 28.87 7.61
CA LEU A 334 3.14 29.68 6.74
C LEU A 334 3.91 30.51 5.72
N ALA A 335 5.08 31.03 6.08
CA ALA A 335 5.97 31.72 5.13
C ALA A 335 6.49 30.76 4.06
N GLN A 336 6.97 29.57 4.45
CA GLN A 336 7.41 28.53 3.51
C GLN A 336 6.28 28.03 2.62
N ALA A 337 5.06 27.88 3.16
CA ALA A 337 3.88 27.50 2.38
C ALA A 337 3.63 28.52 1.27
N ALA A 338 3.68 29.82 1.56
CA ALA A 338 3.54 30.86 0.56
C ALA A 338 4.61 30.77 -0.54
N GLU A 339 5.87 30.44 -0.20
CA GLU A 339 6.92 30.24 -1.21
C GLU A 339 6.62 29.04 -2.13
N PHE A 340 6.18 27.90 -1.58
CA PHE A 340 5.83 26.73 -2.38
C PHE A 340 4.64 26.98 -3.31
N TYR A 341 3.57 27.62 -2.80
CA TYR A 341 2.45 28.00 -3.66
C TYR A 341 2.83 29.04 -4.72
N GLY A 342 3.72 29.98 -4.39
CA GLY A 342 4.26 30.95 -5.35
C GLY A 342 4.94 30.25 -6.52
N LYS A 343 5.84 29.29 -6.24
CA LYS A 343 6.48 28.45 -7.27
C LYS A 343 5.46 27.65 -8.07
N ALA A 344 4.41 27.12 -7.43
CA ALA A 344 3.35 26.42 -8.15
C ALA A 344 2.59 27.34 -9.12
N VAL A 345 2.30 28.58 -8.71
CA VAL A 345 1.66 29.61 -9.56
C VAL A 345 2.58 30.07 -10.70
N GLU A 346 3.89 30.15 -10.47
CA GLU A 346 4.87 30.44 -11.52
C GLU A 346 4.89 29.35 -12.60
N MET A 347 4.74 28.08 -12.18
CA MET A 347 4.67 26.94 -13.11
C MET A 347 3.32 26.86 -13.83
N ASP A 348 2.22 27.08 -13.11
CA ASP A 348 0.87 27.07 -13.65
C ASP A 348 -0.03 28.06 -12.91
N ALA A 349 -0.20 29.24 -13.50
CA ALA A 349 -1.03 30.30 -12.96
C ALA A 349 -2.55 29.98 -13.00
N GLY A 350 -2.93 28.91 -13.70
CA GLY A 350 -4.30 28.41 -13.83
C GLY A 350 -4.75 27.52 -12.68
N LEU A 351 -3.89 27.19 -11.72
CA LEU A 351 -4.22 26.34 -10.57
C LEU A 351 -4.97 27.10 -9.46
N PRO A 352 -6.28 26.87 -9.27
CA PRO A 352 -7.06 27.57 -8.25
C PRO A 352 -6.52 27.27 -6.84
N GLU A 353 -6.18 26.02 -6.55
CA GLU A 353 -5.74 25.57 -5.23
C GLU A 353 -4.40 26.22 -4.84
N ALA A 354 -3.50 26.44 -5.80
CA ALA A 354 -2.25 27.18 -5.59
C ALA A 354 -2.52 28.65 -5.24
N GLN A 355 -3.39 29.32 -6.00
CA GLN A 355 -3.78 30.72 -5.75
C GLN A 355 -4.44 30.89 -4.37
N ARG A 356 -5.34 29.96 -4.03
CA ARG A 356 -6.00 29.92 -2.72
C ARG A 356 -5.00 29.75 -1.58
N GLY A 357 -4.12 28.76 -1.70
CA GLY A 357 -3.10 28.45 -0.70
C GLY A 357 -2.11 29.61 -0.50
N LEU A 358 -1.66 30.22 -1.60
CA LEU A 358 -0.79 31.39 -1.62
C LEU A 358 -1.47 32.56 -0.90
N GLY A 359 -2.70 32.87 -1.30
CA GLY A 359 -3.47 33.98 -0.76
C GLY A 359 -3.70 33.87 0.75
N LEU A 360 -4.15 32.71 1.22
CA LEU A 360 -4.37 32.46 2.64
C LEU A 360 -3.07 32.50 3.45
N SER A 361 -1.97 31.96 2.91
CA SER A 361 -0.67 31.96 3.59
C SER A 361 -0.11 33.39 3.71
N LEU A 362 -0.11 34.16 2.62
CA LEU A 362 0.33 35.55 2.60
C LEU A 362 -0.49 36.44 3.54
N PHE A 363 -1.81 36.23 3.58
CA PHE A 363 -2.69 36.97 4.47
C PHE A 363 -2.32 36.74 5.95
N LYS A 364 -2.04 35.49 6.33
CA LYS A 364 -1.64 35.12 7.70
C LYS A 364 -0.23 35.59 8.06
N THR A 365 0.66 35.80 7.08
CA THR A 365 2.00 36.34 7.31
C THR A 365 2.08 37.87 7.18
N GLY A 366 0.94 38.57 7.12
CA GLY A 366 0.89 40.03 7.10
C GLY A 366 1.01 40.69 5.72
N ARG A 367 1.23 39.91 4.64
CA ARG A 367 1.32 40.39 3.24
C ARG A 367 -0.08 40.49 2.62
N ARG A 368 -0.96 41.29 3.25
CA ARG A 368 -2.40 41.31 2.96
C ARG A 368 -2.75 41.67 1.52
N THR A 369 -2.12 42.71 0.94
CA THR A 369 -2.43 43.16 -0.42
C THR A 369 -2.13 42.08 -1.46
N GLU A 370 -0.98 41.43 -1.33
CA GLU A 370 -0.57 40.32 -2.21
C GLU A 370 -1.47 39.10 -1.99
N GLY A 371 -1.80 38.79 -0.74
CA GLY A 371 -2.74 37.73 -0.39
C GLY A 371 -4.12 37.95 -1.02
N GLN A 372 -4.64 39.18 -0.98
CA GLN A 372 -5.91 39.53 -1.61
C GLN A 372 -5.88 39.39 -3.13
N ALA A 373 -4.78 39.76 -3.77
CA ALA A 373 -4.63 39.59 -5.21
C ALA A 373 -4.71 38.09 -5.61
N ALA A 374 -4.00 37.22 -4.90
CA ALA A 374 -4.05 35.77 -5.14
C ALA A 374 -5.45 35.19 -4.84
N LEU A 375 -6.11 35.61 -3.76
CA LEU A 375 -7.47 35.17 -3.43
C LEU A 375 -8.53 35.62 -4.46
N ARG A 376 -8.41 36.82 -5.03
CA ARG A 376 -9.27 37.25 -6.14
C ARG A 376 -9.04 36.38 -7.37
N ARG A 377 -7.78 36.08 -7.69
CA ARG A 377 -7.46 35.18 -8.80
C ARG A 377 -8.03 33.78 -8.60
N TYR A 378 -8.02 33.26 -7.37
CA TYR A 378 -8.73 32.01 -7.03
C TYR A 378 -10.23 32.08 -7.34
N LEU A 379 -10.91 33.16 -6.94
CA LEU A 379 -12.33 33.35 -7.21
C LEU A 379 -12.65 33.49 -8.70
N GLU A 380 -11.75 34.09 -9.48
CA GLU A 380 -11.88 34.14 -10.95
C GLU A 380 -11.78 32.74 -11.58
N LEU A 381 -10.84 31.92 -11.10
CA LEU A 381 -10.62 30.57 -11.62
C LEU A 381 -11.69 29.58 -11.16
N LYS A 382 -12.26 29.79 -9.96
CA LYS A 382 -13.22 28.88 -9.32
C LYS A 382 -14.36 29.65 -8.64
N PRO A 383 -15.24 30.34 -9.41
CA PRO A 383 -16.26 31.24 -8.84
C PRO A 383 -17.30 30.52 -7.99
N ASN A 384 -17.55 29.24 -8.26
CA ASN A 384 -18.55 28.42 -7.56
C ASN A 384 -17.92 27.56 -6.45
N ALA A 385 -16.73 27.90 -5.97
CA ALA A 385 -16.12 27.17 -4.85
C ALA A 385 -17.01 27.23 -3.60
N SER A 386 -17.06 26.14 -2.83
CA SER A 386 -17.88 26.05 -1.62
C SER A 386 -17.49 27.07 -0.55
N ASP A 387 -16.25 27.57 -0.58
CA ASP A 387 -15.71 28.58 0.32
C ASP A 387 -15.65 29.99 -0.31
N ALA A 388 -16.21 30.19 -1.51
CA ALA A 388 -16.12 31.44 -2.24
C ALA A 388 -16.63 32.64 -1.41
N ALA A 389 -17.73 32.47 -0.67
CA ALA A 389 -18.27 33.51 0.20
C ALA A 389 -17.27 33.95 1.28
N MET A 390 -16.59 33.00 1.93
CA MET A 390 -15.56 33.29 2.93
C MET A 390 -14.36 33.99 2.29
N ILE A 391 -13.91 33.52 1.13
CA ILE A 391 -12.76 34.12 0.44
C ILE A 391 -13.09 35.54 -0.04
N ASN A 392 -14.30 35.79 -0.50
CA ASN A 392 -14.73 37.12 -0.94
C ASN A 392 -14.75 38.15 0.21
N MET A 393 -15.02 37.72 1.45
CA MET A 393 -14.89 38.59 2.64
C MET A 393 -13.43 38.97 2.92
N LEU A 394 -12.47 38.07 2.65
CA LEU A 394 -11.05 38.32 2.86
C LEU A 394 -10.44 39.18 1.74
N ALA A 395 -10.98 39.07 0.53
CA ALA A 395 -10.46 39.72 -0.68
C ALA A 395 -11.59 40.28 -1.56
N PRO A 396 -12.34 41.30 -1.07
CA PRO A 396 -13.45 41.88 -1.81
C PRO A 396 -12.97 42.45 -3.16
N ALA A 397 -13.87 42.47 -4.15
CA ALA A 397 -13.61 43.09 -5.44
C ALA A 397 -13.15 44.55 -5.25
N ALA A 398 -12.20 45.00 -6.07
CA ALA A 398 -11.71 46.36 -6.00
C ALA A 398 -12.87 47.35 -6.29
N GLY A 399 -13.34 48.05 -5.25
CA GLY A 399 -14.40 49.07 -5.36
C GLY A 399 -15.64 48.88 -4.48
N GLY A 400 -15.76 47.79 -3.70
CA GLY A 400 -16.83 47.61 -2.72
C GLY A 400 -16.40 48.02 -1.31
N GLN A 401 -16.56 49.31 -0.98
CA GLN A 401 -16.61 49.79 0.42
C GLN A 401 -18.05 50.20 0.74
#